data_AF-A0A815CYX7-F1
#
_entry.id   AF-A0A815CYX7-F1
#
_cell.length_a   1.000
_cell.length_b   1.000
_cell.length_c   1.000
_cell.angle_alpha   90.00
_cell.angle_beta   90.00
_cell.angle_gamma   90.00
#
_symmetry.space_group_name_H-M   'P 1'
#
loop_
_entity.id
_entity.type
_entity.pdbx_description
1 polymer ?
#
loop_
_entity_poly.entity_id
_entity_poly.type
_entity_poly.pdbx_seq_one_letter_code
_entity_poly.pdbx_strand_id
1 'polypeptide(L)'
;MSSNTTANTISSGRLIVAYYPFSLIIVGTILNLTTLFILFRPVFRDTTRQPVVYYMRTIAVFDILMLYGWNLDHYLDIVHGFILLTYTIPTCKIFGFLNYFAGQSSAWLRVFVCLDRYLAVSRLHRTWFNRRKGVSIIISTIITVITLFNLHFFIFACFHRSNGTINPNAQLYRIYPLWDYINLGVYNCAPFIFMVTLNTSVIYHLLQRRQMQIIQNSRIQHRTISITLVITTFLFLIMTIPATIVAAFFFTTPTTTLAKVLDSTLYTYHALSFIIYFITFKEFRQECLILFGCYNYNIFTLSHNSVENFMNDPQIPTTITITPAQQNRHNKTRVYALRCIVGAWLVGLIMLIPIIMSISLSKINVFVHAIIQGTTTVNSYISTTGTPIVSTSNNSVTSMTNNTNVTINPPVRKCQNLTFTSYMSYATGTKPWSVAAGHLNGDNYTDLIVANRNSYTVGIYFNNGDGTFQNQKLVINGSLPQYVIAKDVNDDQNIDILIAESASNAIGVSLGNGYGGFTAEVDYSVGMYPYWIDTGDLNGDQNVDLVIVNDYNSNVDVLLGDGHGRFDTGYTYSTAQYPVAVAIIIRLVYFLDMVTQRFEHGDDSPRAIHHGE
;
A
#
# COMPACT_ATOMS: atom_id res chain seq x y z
N MET A 1 -40.05 49.12 13.26
CA MET A 1 -38.73 49.45 13.82
C MET A 1 -38.14 48.15 14.39
N SER A 2 -37.74 47.25 13.50
CA SER A 2 -36.35 46.98 13.08
C SER A 2 -35.51 46.34 14.18
N SER A 3 -35.54 45.01 14.17
CA SER A 3 -34.65 44.08 14.84
C SER A 3 -33.19 44.36 14.51
N ASN A 4 -32.40 44.79 15.51
CA ASN A 4 -30.94 44.82 15.44
C ASN A 4 -30.41 43.40 15.62
N THR A 5 -30.33 42.63 14.54
CA THR A 5 -29.44 41.49 14.43
C THR A 5 -28.01 42.02 14.30
N THR A 6 -27.28 42.07 15.41
CA THR A 6 -25.81 42.18 15.39
C THR A 6 -25.26 40.92 14.73
N ALA A 7 -25.06 40.97 13.42
CA ALA A 7 -24.24 40.00 12.71
C ALA A 7 -22.82 40.12 13.26
N ASN A 8 -22.48 39.24 14.21
CA ASN A 8 -21.13 39.03 14.67
C ASN A 8 -20.25 38.75 13.45
N THR A 9 -19.38 39.68 13.10
CA THR A 9 -18.24 39.42 12.22
C THR A 9 -17.38 38.35 12.89
N ILE A 10 -17.58 37.09 12.49
CA ILE A 10 -16.76 35.97 12.92
C ILE A 10 -15.37 36.21 12.32
N SER A 11 -14.38 36.49 13.17
CA SER A 11 -12.99 36.61 12.72
C SER A 11 -12.57 35.32 12.03
N SER A 12 -11.83 35.40 10.91
CA SER A 12 -11.41 34.25 10.10
C SER A 12 -10.74 33.14 10.93
N GLY A 13 -10.10 33.50 12.05
CA GLY A 13 -9.52 32.55 13.01
C GLY A 13 -10.54 31.71 13.79
N ARG A 14 -11.71 32.27 14.16
CA ARG A 14 -12.79 31.50 14.80
C ARG A 14 -13.41 30.48 13.87
N LEU A 15 -13.51 30.82 12.58
CA LEU A 15 -14.08 29.95 11.55
C LEU A 15 -13.19 28.70 11.35
N ILE A 16 -11.87 28.89 11.26
CA ILE A 16 -10.92 27.79 11.04
C ILE A 16 -10.87 26.83 12.24
N VAL A 17 -10.90 27.36 13.46
CA VAL A 17 -10.93 26.55 14.70
C VAL A 17 -12.25 25.78 14.85
N ALA A 18 -13.37 26.28 14.30
CA ALA A 18 -14.66 25.60 14.31
C ALA A 18 -14.75 24.45 13.29
N TYR A 19 -14.30 24.69 12.05
CA TYR A 19 -14.49 23.75 10.94
C TYR A 19 -13.40 22.69 10.84
N TYR A 20 -12.25 22.90 11.47
CA TYR A 20 -11.18 21.90 11.48
C TYR A 20 -11.55 20.59 12.20
N PRO A 21 -12.08 20.61 13.44
CA PRO A 21 -12.62 19.45 14.13
C PRO A 21 -13.59 18.62 13.29
N PHE A 22 -14.56 19.30 12.68
CA PHE A 22 -15.58 18.70 11.84
C PHE A 22 -15.00 18.03 10.60
N SER A 23 -14.06 18.70 9.94
CA SER A 23 -13.37 18.16 8.77
C SER A 23 -12.54 16.93 9.13
N LEU A 24 -11.88 16.92 10.29
CA LEU A 24 -11.15 15.76 10.80
C LEU A 24 -12.08 14.58 11.08
N ILE A 25 -13.27 14.82 11.66
CA ILE A 25 -14.27 13.76 11.88
C ILE A 25 -14.66 13.14 10.54
N ILE A 26 -15.03 13.95 9.54
CA ILE A 26 -15.47 13.43 8.23
C ILE A 26 -14.33 12.68 7.53
N VAL A 27 -13.19 13.35 7.32
CA VAL A 27 -12.08 12.79 6.55
C VAL A 27 -11.48 11.59 7.27
N GLY A 28 -11.23 11.69 8.57
CA GLY A 28 -10.68 10.60 9.37
C GLY A 28 -11.61 9.39 9.45
N THR A 29 -12.93 9.59 9.49
CA THR A 29 -13.90 8.48 9.43
C THR A 29 -13.84 7.77 8.08
N ILE A 30 -13.90 8.52 6.97
CA ILE A 30 -13.83 7.96 5.61
C ILE A 30 -12.54 7.17 5.43
N LEU A 31 -11.40 7.73 5.85
CA LEU A 31 -10.09 7.09 5.73
C LEU A 31 -10.00 5.79 6.55
N ASN A 32 -10.42 5.80 7.81
CA ASN A 32 -10.35 4.61 8.65
C ASN A 32 -11.38 3.53 8.27
N LEU A 33 -12.56 3.91 7.78
CA LEU A 33 -13.51 2.94 7.18
C LEU A 33 -12.96 2.32 5.90
N THR A 34 -12.29 3.11 5.06
CA THR A 34 -11.61 2.61 3.86
C THR A 34 -10.50 1.63 4.24
N THR A 35 -9.71 1.95 5.28
CA THR A 35 -8.73 1.01 5.85
C THR A 35 -9.37 -0.31 6.23
N LEU A 36 -10.48 -0.29 6.97
CA LEU A 36 -11.18 -1.51 7.37
C LEU A 36 -11.65 -2.32 6.15
N PHE A 37 -12.30 -1.67 5.18
CA PHE A 37 -12.78 -2.32 3.98
C PHE A 37 -11.66 -3.05 3.21
N ILE A 38 -10.52 -2.39 3.05
CA ILE A 38 -9.35 -2.97 2.39
C ILE A 38 -8.79 -4.14 3.19
N LEU A 39 -8.61 -3.97 4.50
CA LEU A 39 -8.05 -5.02 5.35
C LEU A 39 -8.98 -6.24 5.49
N PHE A 40 -10.27 -6.15 5.17
CA PHE A 40 -11.19 -7.30 5.12
C PHE A 40 -11.15 -8.08 3.80
N ARG A 41 -10.46 -7.59 2.76
CA ARG A 41 -10.34 -8.28 1.47
C ARG A 41 -9.59 -9.62 1.57
N PRO A 42 -9.85 -10.58 0.66
CA PRO A 42 -9.25 -11.91 0.68
C PRO A 42 -7.73 -11.93 0.68
N VAL A 43 -7.08 -10.94 0.04
CA VAL A 43 -5.61 -10.83 -0.04
C VAL A 43 -4.95 -10.78 1.35
N PHE A 44 -5.65 -10.23 2.35
CA PHE A 44 -5.16 -10.17 3.74
C PHE A 44 -5.56 -11.38 4.59
N ARG A 45 -6.08 -12.47 3.99
CA ARG A 45 -6.42 -13.73 4.68
C ARG A 45 -5.27 -14.75 4.74
N ASP A 46 -4.14 -14.49 4.09
CA ASP A 46 -2.92 -15.32 4.12
C ASP A 46 -2.34 -15.47 5.56
N THR A 47 -1.89 -16.67 5.94
CA THR A 47 -1.50 -17.10 7.31
C THR A 47 -0.23 -16.45 7.86
N THR A 48 0.68 -15.98 7.01
CA THR A 48 2.00 -15.47 7.44
C THR A 48 1.94 -14.06 8.06
N ARG A 49 0.96 -13.23 7.66
CA ARG A 49 0.89 -11.78 7.96
C ARG A 49 -0.27 -11.37 8.86
N GLN A 50 -1.03 -12.36 9.33
CA GLN A 50 -2.29 -12.11 10.05
C GLN A 50 -2.14 -11.32 11.34
N PRO A 51 -1.12 -11.53 12.18
CA PRO A 51 -1.00 -10.81 13.44
C PRO A 51 -1.12 -9.29 13.29
N VAL A 52 -0.34 -8.72 12.37
CA VAL A 52 -0.30 -7.29 12.09
C VAL A 52 -1.64 -6.77 11.56
N VAL A 53 -2.33 -7.55 10.70
CA VAL A 53 -3.64 -7.18 10.15
C VAL A 53 -4.72 -7.10 11.23
N TYR A 54 -4.71 -8.00 12.22
CA TYR A 54 -5.65 -7.96 13.35
C TYR A 54 -5.46 -6.70 14.21
N TYR A 55 -4.20 -6.31 14.47
CA TYR A 55 -3.91 -5.06 15.17
C TYR A 55 -4.40 -3.85 14.38
N MET A 56 -4.12 -3.78 13.06
CA MET A 56 -4.53 -2.64 12.23
C MET A 56 -6.03 -2.44 12.14
N ARG A 57 -6.80 -3.53 12.02
CA ARG A 57 -8.28 -3.45 12.03
C ARG A 57 -8.76 -2.86 13.35
N THR A 58 -8.19 -3.33 14.46
CA THR A 58 -8.54 -2.86 15.79
C THR A 58 -8.14 -1.39 16.00
N ILE A 59 -6.94 -0.99 15.55
CA ILE A 59 -6.46 0.40 15.60
C ILE A 59 -7.39 1.32 14.81
N ALA A 60 -7.79 0.94 13.59
CA ALA A 60 -8.71 1.75 12.77
C ALA A 60 -10.07 1.97 13.47
N VAL A 61 -10.58 0.98 14.21
CA VAL A 61 -11.80 1.15 15.02
C VAL A 61 -11.59 2.16 16.14
N PHE A 62 -10.49 2.06 16.89
CA PHE A 62 -10.20 2.99 17.98
C PHE A 62 -9.85 4.41 17.50
N ASP A 63 -9.21 4.53 16.34
CA ASP A 63 -8.96 5.83 15.72
C ASP A 63 -10.28 6.51 15.30
N ILE A 64 -11.27 5.76 14.82
CA ILE A 64 -12.64 6.29 14.59
C ILE A 64 -13.25 6.74 15.93
N LEU A 65 -13.22 5.89 16.97
CA LEU A 65 -13.78 6.25 18.28
C LEU A 65 -13.14 7.50 18.86
N MET A 66 -11.83 7.69 18.67
CA MET A 66 -11.12 8.91 19.08
C MET A 66 -11.60 10.15 18.33
N LEU A 67 -11.85 10.04 17.02
CA LEU A 67 -12.35 11.18 16.24
C LEU A 67 -13.72 11.69 16.72
N TYR A 68 -14.59 10.80 17.23
CA TYR A 68 -15.89 11.20 17.78
C TYR A 68 -15.83 11.57 19.27
N GLY A 69 -14.65 11.55 19.89
CA GLY A 69 -14.41 11.92 21.28
C GLY A 69 -14.52 13.43 21.54
N TRP A 70 -13.52 14.05 22.18
CA TRP A 70 -13.57 15.50 22.48
C TRP A 70 -13.57 16.37 21.23
N ASN A 71 -13.17 15.85 20.08
CA ASN A 71 -13.26 16.59 18.81
C ASN A 71 -14.72 16.90 18.42
N LEU A 72 -15.67 16.02 18.76
CA LEU A 72 -17.10 16.26 18.57
C LEU A 72 -17.64 17.29 19.57
N ASP A 73 -17.26 17.17 20.84
CA ASP A 73 -17.58 18.16 21.88
C ASP A 73 -17.07 19.56 21.49
N HIS A 74 -15.86 19.61 20.93
CA HIS A 74 -15.23 20.85 20.48
C HIS A 74 -15.99 21.54 19.34
N TYR A 75 -16.41 20.76 18.35
CA TYR A 75 -17.24 21.26 17.25
C TYR A 75 -18.58 21.81 17.76
N LEU A 76 -19.26 21.06 18.64
CA LEU A 76 -20.55 21.46 19.19
C LEU A 76 -20.45 22.72 20.08
N ASP A 77 -19.38 22.86 20.86
CA ASP A 77 -19.12 24.06 21.69
C ASP A 77 -18.99 25.30 20.81
N ILE A 78 -18.22 25.21 19.73
CA ILE A 78 -17.91 26.38 18.90
C ILE A 78 -19.08 26.77 17.99
N VAL A 79 -19.74 25.80 17.35
CA VAL A 79 -20.78 26.08 16.34
C VAL A 79 -22.15 26.25 16.98
N HIS A 80 -22.47 25.42 17.97
CA HIS A 80 -23.80 25.37 18.58
C HIS A 80 -23.84 25.94 20.00
N GLY A 81 -22.70 26.34 20.58
CA GLY A 81 -22.63 26.80 21.97
C GLY A 81 -22.93 25.69 22.98
N PHE A 82 -22.80 24.43 22.56
CA PHE A 82 -23.25 23.26 23.28
C PHE A 82 -22.06 22.40 23.71
N ILE A 83 -21.93 22.15 25.01
CA ILE A 83 -20.86 21.31 25.56
C ILE A 83 -21.46 19.96 25.98
N LEU A 84 -21.14 18.91 25.23
CA LEU A 84 -21.64 17.55 25.38
C LEU A 84 -21.21 16.94 26.73
N LEU A 85 -20.01 17.29 27.20
CA LEU A 85 -19.46 16.88 28.49
C LEU A 85 -20.21 17.45 29.71
N THR A 86 -20.93 18.57 29.55
CA THR A 86 -21.70 19.19 30.64
C THR A 86 -23.21 19.13 30.42
N TYR A 87 -23.67 18.52 29.32
CA TYR A 87 -25.08 18.50 28.97
C TYR A 87 -25.92 17.60 29.89
N THR A 88 -25.47 16.36 30.09
CA THR A 88 -26.11 15.41 31.01
C THR A 88 -25.07 14.55 31.73
N ILE A 89 -25.45 13.97 32.87
CA ILE A 89 -24.58 13.05 33.62
C ILE A 89 -24.17 11.82 32.77
N PRO A 90 -25.08 11.16 32.02
CA PRO A 90 -24.69 10.05 31.15
C PRO A 90 -23.73 10.46 30.02
N THR A 91 -23.97 11.60 29.35
CA THR A 91 -23.07 12.07 28.28
C THR A 91 -21.68 12.38 28.83
N CYS A 92 -21.59 13.02 29.99
CA CYS A 92 -20.33 13.27 30.67
C CYS A 92 -19.54 11.97 30.93
N LYS A 93 -20.18 10.96 31.54
CA LYS A 93 -19.53 9.70 31.91
C LYS A 93 -19.09 8.91 30.69
N ILE A 94 -19.96 8.78 29.69
CA ILE A 94 -19.71 8.02 28.46
C ILE A 94 -18.60 8.67 27.63
N PHE A 95 -18.69 9.98 27.37
CA PHE A 95 -17.67 10.67 26.56
C PHE A 95 -16.34 10.85 27.31
N GLY A 96 -16.37 10.98 28.63
CA GLY A 96 -15.17 10.89 29.47
C GLY A 96 -14.48 9.54 29.31
N PHE A 97 -15.21 8.45 29.54
CA PHE A 97 -14.68 7.09 29.36
C PHE A 97 -14.15 6.85 27.95
N LEU A 98 -14.95 7.12 26.92
CA LEU A 98 -14.62 6.78 25.53
C LEU A 98 -13.35 7.46 25.04
N ASN A 99 -13.09 8.71 25.42
CA ASN A 99 -11.88 9.43 25.01
C ASN A 99 -10.60 8.78 25.53
N TYR A 100 -10.52 8.58 26.84
CA TYR A 100 -9.32 7.98 27.44
C TYR A 100 -9.17 6.51 27.03
N PHE A 101 -10.28 5.76 27.02
CA PHE A 101 -10.30 4.36 26.61
C PHE A 101 -9.84 4.17 25.16
N ALA A 102 -10.39 4.94 24.20
CA ALA A 102 -10.06 4.77 22.79
C ALA A 102 -8.61 5.21 22.49
N GLY A 103 -8.15 6.30 23.08
CA GLY A 103 -6.80 6.83 22.87
C GLY A 103 -5.76 5.87 23.42
N GLN A 104 -5.92 5.43 24.67
CA GLN A 104 -5.03 4.45 25.30
C GLN A 104 -5.05 3.13 24.54
N SER A 105 -6.22 2.66 24.08
CA SER A 105 -6.32 1.43 23.28
C SER A 105 -5.53 1.54 21.98
N SER A 106 -5.68 2.65 21.22
CA SER A 106 -4.92 2.87 19.99
C SER A 106 -3.40 2.91 20.25
N ALA A 107 -2.95 3.61 21.29
CA ALA A 107 -1.54 3.74 21.64
C ALA A 107 -0.90 2.40 22.02
N TRP A 108 -1.55 1.63 22.90
CA TRP A 108 -1.02 0.34 23.35
C TRP A 108 -1.07 -0.72 22.25
N LEU A 109 -2.08 -0.73 21.37
CA LEU A 109 -2.08 -1.62 20.20
C LEU A 109 -0.86 -1.37 19.29
N ARG A 110 -0.42 -0.12 19.14
CA ARG A 110 0.81 0.23 18.38
C ARG A 110 2.07 -0.33 19.04
N VAL A 111 2.17 -0.26 20.37
CA VAL A 111 3.26 -0.91 21.13
C VAL A 111 3.31 -2.41 20.85
N PHE A 112 2.16 -3.08 20.87
CA PHE A 112 2.09 -4.53 20.63
C PHE A 112 2.38 -4.91 19.18
N VAL A 113 2.12 -4.05 18.20
CA VAL A 113 2.61 -4.22 16.81
C VAL A 113 4.14 -4.21 16.78
N CYS A 114 4.79 -3.31 17.51
CA CYS A 114 6.26 -3.27 17.63
C CYS A 114 6.80 -4.53 18.34
N LEU A 115 6.11 -4.98 19.39
CA LEU A 115 6.49 -6.18 20.15
C LEU A 115 6.41 -7.44 19.30
N ASP A 116 5.30 -7.63 18.57
CA ASP A 116 5.12 -8.78 17.70
C ASP A 116 6.19 -8.83 16.59
N ARG A 117 6.55 -7.67 16.03
CA ARG A 117 7.69 -7.55 15.10
C ARG A 117 9.02 -7.89 15.75
N TYR A 118 9.29 -7.39 16.95
CA TYR A 118 10.50 -7.74 17.69
C TYR A 118 10.60 -9.25 17.88
N LEU A 119 9.54 -9.90 18.35
CA LEU A 119 9.49 -11.35 18.55
C LEU A 119 9.69 -12.14 17.25
N ALA A 120 9.12 -11.67 16.15
CA ALA A 120 9.31 -12.27 14.83
C ALA A 120 10.77 -12.15 14.35
N VAL A 121 11.42 -11.01 14.59
CA VAL A 121 12.81 -10.76 14.19
C VAL A 121 13.80 -11.47 15.13
N SER A 122 13.56 -11.51 16.44
CA SER A 122 14.47 -12.11 17.43
C SER A 122 14.44 -13.65 17.45
N ARG A 123 13.52 -14.30 16.70
CA ARG A 123 13.33 -15.77 16.66
C ARG A 123 13.01 -16.42 18.03
N LEU A 124 12.64 -15.63 19.04
CA LEU A 124 12.20 -16.14 20.34
C LEU A 124 10.91 -17.00 20.26
N HIS A 125 10.20 -16.92 19.13
CA HIS A 125 8.80 -17.32 18.98
C HIS A 125 8.57 -18.69 18.30
N ARG A 126 9.54 -19.62 18.27
CA ARG A 126 9.34 -20.87 17.50
C ARG A 126 8.33 -21.87 18.13
N THR A 127 7.87 -21.68 19.38
CA THR A 127 7.20 -22.79 20.11
C THR A 127 5.85 -22.54 20.77
N TRP A 128 5.26 -21.33 20.83
CA TRP A 128 4.19 -21.11 21.84
C TRP A 128 2.74 -20.91 21.39
N PHE A 129 2.39 -20.49 20.17
CA PHE A 129 0.95 -20.33 19.84
C PHE A 129 0.59 -20.46 18.35
N ASN A 130 -0.61 -20.98 18.10
CA ASN A 130 -1.31 -20.79 16.82
C ASN A 130 -1.49 -19.29 16.57
N ARG A 131 -0.75 -18.73 15.60
CA ARG A 131 -0.58 -17.27 15.39
C ARG A 131 -1.89 -16.48 15.33
N ARG A 132 -2.99 -17.06 14.81
CA ARG A 132 -4.30 -16.39 14.78
C ARG A 132 -4.93 -16.25 16.16
N LYS A 133 -5.01 -17.37 16.91
CA LYS A 133 -5.68 -17.39 18.22
C LYS A 133 -4.90 -16.58 19.24
N GLY A 134 -3.56 -16.66 19.22
CA GLY A 134 -2.70 -15.91 20.13
C GLY A 134 -2.90 -14.40 20.03
N VAL A 135 -2.94 -13.86 18.81
CA VAL A 135 -3.10 -12.41 18.60
C VAL A 135 -4.48 -11.92 19.03
N SER A 136 -5.53 -12.68 18.73
CA SER A 136 -6.89 -12.33 19.19
C SER A 136 -6.98 -12.30 20.71
N ILE A 137 -6.32 -13.23 21.40
CA ILE A 137 -6.25 -13.26 22.87
C ILE A 137 -5.49 -12.02 23.37
N ILE A 138 -4.33 -11.70 22.80
CA ILE A 138 -3.54 -10.52 23.18
C ILE A 138 -4.37 -9.24 23.04
N ILE A 139 -5.01 -9.03 21.89
CA ILE A 139 -5.86 -7.85 21.64
C ILE A 139 -7.00 -7.80 22.67
N SER A 140 -7.68 -8.91 22.90
CA SER A 140 -8.76 -8.97 23.89
C SER A 140 -8.28 -8.62 25.30
N THR A 141 -7.11 -9.14 25.71
CA THR A 141 -6.53 -8.84 27.03
C THR A 141 -6.17 -7.37 27.17
N ILE A 142 -5.55 -6.76 26.15
CA ILE A 142 -5.20 -5.33 26.16
C ILE A 142 -6.46 -4.48 26.33
N ILE A 143 -7.49 -4.74 25.52
CA ILE A 143 -8.75 -3.99 25.58
C ILE A 143 -9.41 -4.15 26.94
N THR A 144 -9.43 -5.36 27.50
CA THR A 144 -9.99 -5.61 28.84
C THR A 144 -9.23 -4.82 29.92
N VAL A 145 -7.90 -4.85 29.91
CA VAL A 145 -7.09 -4.12 30.90
C VAL A 145 -7.33 -2.61 30.83
N ILE A 146 -7.35 -2.04 29.63
CA ILE A 146 -7.58 -0.60 29.43
C ILE A 146 -9.03 -0.22 29.79
N THR A 147 -10.00 -1.11 29.51
CA THR A 147 -11.39 -0.92 29.95
C THR A 147 -11.45 -0.83 31.47
N LEU A 148 -10.87 -1.80 32.19
CA LEU A 148 -10.86 -1.84 33.65
C LEU A 148 -10.18 -0.59 34.24
N PHE A 149 -9.07 -0.16 33.65
CA PHE A 149 -8.35 1.04 34.06
C PHE A 149 -9.23 2.30 33.95
N ASN A 150 -10.08 2.40 32.94
CA ASN A 150 -10.95 3.56 32.71
C ASN A 150 -12.36 3.45 33.35
N LEU A 151 -12.71 2.34 34.01
CA LEU A 151 -14.04 2.18 34.63
C LEU A 151 -14.36 3.23 35.70
N HIS A 152 -13.33 3.82 36.31
CA HIS A 152 -13.47 4.87 37.32
C HIS A 152 -14.24 6.10 36.81
N PHE A 153 -14.28 6.36 35.49
CA PHE A 153 -15.11 7.42 34.89
C PHE A 153 -16.61 7.23 35.12
N PHE A 154 -17.10 5.98 35.17
CA PHE A 154 -18.51 5.72 35.46
C PHE A 154 -18.86 5.94 36.93
N ILE A 155 -17.87 5.88 37.82
CA ILE A 155 -18.04 5.97 39.27
C ILE A 155 -17.87 7.43 39.72
N PHE A 156 -16.78 8.10 39.32
CA PHE A 156 -16.34 9.35 39.92
C PHE A 156 -16.46 10.61 39.04
N ALA A 157 -16.59 10.51 37.71
CA ALA A 157 -16.47 11.68 36.84
C ALA A 157 -17.79 12.44 36.60
N CYS A 158 -17.77 13.76 36.80
CA CYS A 158 -18.74 14.71 36.22
C CYS A 158 -18.14 16.13 36.05
N PHE A 159 -17.96 16.64 34.82
CA PHE A 159 -17.39 17.98 34.54
C PHE A 159 -18.32 19.12 34.97
N HIS A 160 -17.79 20.22 35.54
CA HIS A 160 -18.57 21.43 35.87
C HIS A 160 -17.87 22.73 35.45
N ARG A 161 -18.63 23.69 34.90
CA ARG A 161 -18.20 25.08 34.65
C ARG A 161 -19.17 26.07 35.31
N SER A 162 -18.60 27.11 35.89
CA SER A 162 -19.12 28.04 36.90
C SER A 162 -20.25 29.00 36.47
N ASN A 163 -21.24 28.60 35.68
CA ASN A 163 -22.35 29.48 35.27
C ASN A 163 -23.75 28.98 35.71
N GLY A 164 -23.83 28.39 36.91
CA GLY A 164 -25.02 28.51 37.76
C GLY A 164 -26.19 27.56 37.48
N THR A 165 -26.14 26.35 38.06
CA THR A 165 -27.11 25.83 39.06
C THR A 165 -26.74 24.38 39.42
N ILE A 166 -26.84 24.06 40.71
CA ILE A 166 -26.09 22.99 41.40
C ILE A 166 -26.90 21.69 41.49
N ASN A 167 -26.24 20.53 41.32
CA ASN A 167 -26.68 19.28 41.95
C ASN A 167 -25.74 18.97 43.15
N PRO A 168 -26.25 18.93 44.39
CA PRO A 168 -25.46 18.86 45.62
C PRO A 168 -24.76 17.51 45.91
N ASN A 169 -24.84 16.52 45.01
CA ASN A 169 -24.24 15.19 45.23
C ASN A 169 -22.83 14.99 44.61
N ALA A 170 -22.21 16.01 44.00
CA ALA A 170 -20.91 15.87 43.32
C ALA A 170 -19.71 15.99 44.28
N GLN A 171 -19.49 15.01 45.16
CA GLN A 171 -18.41 15.05 46.16
C GLN A 171 -16.99 14.66 45.68
N LEU A 172 -16.72 14.38 44.40
CA LEU A 172 -15.41 13.80 43.99
C LEU A 172 -14.79 14.39 42.71
N TYR A 173 -14.59 15.70 42.67
CA TYR A 173 -13.83 16.38 41.59
C TYR A 173 -12.31 16.52 41.86
N ARG A 174 -11.73 15.70 42.77
CA ARG A 174 -10.30 15.79 43.17
C ARG A 174 -9.33 15.00 42.30
N ILE A 175 -9.80 14.10 41.43
CA ILE A 175 -8.93 13.17 40.68
C ILE A 175 -8.37 13.81 39.40
N TYR A 176 -9.08 14.78 38.80
CA TYR A 176 -8.74 15.32 37.48
C TYR A 176 -7.34 15.95 37.36
N PRO A 177 -6.87 16.73 38.35
CA PRO A 177 -5.53 17.29 38.28
C PRO A 177 -4.44 16.22 38.25
N LEU A 178 -4.65 15.11 38.97
CA LEU A 178 -3.75 13.96 38.96
C LEU A 178 -3.92 13.12 37.67
N TRP A 179 -5.14 13.04 37.16
CA TRP A 179 -5.48 12.24 36.00
C TRP A 179 -4.80 12.71 34.71
N ASP A 180 -4.66 14.02 34.52
CA ASP A 180 -3.97 14.53 33.33
C ASP A 180 -2.47 14.14 33.31
N TYR A 181 -1.81 14.05 34.48
CA TYR A 181 -0.47 13.48 34.60
C TYR A 181 -0.44 11.97 34.33
N ILE A 182 -1.41 11.23 34.88
CA ILE A 182 -1.55 9.79 34.62
C ILE A 182 -1.75 9.55 33.12
N ASN A 183 -2.58 10.35 32.46
CA ASN A 183 -2.84 10.26 31.04
C ASN A 183 -1.59 10.60 30.22
N LEU A 184 -0.85 11.67 30.56
CA LEU A 184 0.44 11.98 29.93
C LEU A 184 1.39 10.77 30.01
N GLY A 185 1.45 10.11 31.16
CA GLY A 185 2.25 8.90 31.36
C GLY A 185 1.78 7.71 30.52
N VAL A 186 0.51 7.33 30.66
CA VAL A 186 -0.04 6.06 30.13
C VAL A 186 -0.36 6.13 28.63
N TYR A 187 -0.77 7.29 28.12
CA TYR A 187 -1.11 7.47 26.71
C TYR A 187 0.10 7.88 25.86
N ASN A 188 1.02 8.70 26.38
CA ASN A 188 2.18 9.19 25.60
C ASN A 188 3.51 8.59 26.03
N CYS A 189 3.97 8.91 27.24
CA CYS A 189 5.36 8.67 27.64
C CYS A 189 5.70 7.18 27.64
N ALA A 190 4.88 6.35 28.30
CA ALA A 190 5.12 4.91 28.36
C ALA A 190 5.03 4.25 26.98
N PRO A 191 3.95 4.40 26.18
CA PRO A 191 3.89 3.83 24.84
C PRO A 191 5.06 4.27 23.94
N PHE A 192 5.46 5.55 24.00
CA PHE A 192 6.61 6.03 23.24
C PHE A 192 7.92 5.34 23.63
N ILE A 193 8.22 5.26 24.94
CA ILE A 193 9.43 4.59 25.43
C ILE A 193 9.45 3.14 24.95
N PHE A 194 8.35 2.41 25.12
CA PHE A 194 8.25 1.03 24.63
C PHE A 194 8.44 0.93 23.12
N MET A 195 7.80 1.79 22.32
CA MET A 195 7.95 1.79 20.87
C MET A 195 9.39 2.06 20.44
N VAL A 196 10.06 3.06 21.03
CA VAL A 196 11.46 3.38 20.73
C VAL A 196 12.38 2.23 21.11
N THR A 197 12.24 1.67 22.31
CA THR A 197 13.05 0.52 22.75
C THR A 197 12.86 -0.67 21.81
N LEU A 198 11.62 -1.07 21.53
CA LEU A 198 11.33 -2.21 20.66
C LEU A 198 11.81 -1.99 19.22
N ASN A 199 11.58 -0.81 18.65
CA ASN A 199 12.04 -0.48 17.30
C ASN A 199 13.57 -0.44 17.22
N THR A 200 14.25 0.04 18.27
CA THR A 200 15.71 0.02 18.36
C THR A 200 16.23 -1.42 18.43
N SER A 201 15.60 -2.28 19.23
CA SER A 201 15.95 -3.71 19.29
C SER A 201 15.68 -4.46 17.98
N VAL A 202 14.61 -4.12 17.26
CA VAL A 202 14.34 -4.65 15.91
C VAL A 202 15.46 -4.24 14.95
N ILE A 203 15.83 -2.97 14.92
CA ILE A 203 16.91 -2.46 14.06
C ILE A 203 18.23 -3.14 14.42
N TYR A 204 18.56 -3.25 15.71
CA TYR A 204 19.76 -3.91 16.19
C TYR A 204 19.85 -5.36 15.69
N HIS A 205 18.81 -6.17 15.88
CA HIS A 205 18.82 -7.57 15.41
C HIS A 205 18.83 -7.67 13.88
N LEU A 206 18.20 -6.73 13.17
CA LEU A 206 18.31 -6.66 11.72
C LEU A 206 19.75 -6.35 11.29
N LEU A 207 20.44 -5.42 11.97
CA LEU A 207 21.85 -5.10 11.71
C LEU A 207 22.79 -6.27 12.06
N GLN A 208 22.57 -6.96 13.17
CA GLN A 208 23.35 -8.12 13.57
C GLN A 208 23.21 -9.26 12.55
N ARG A 209 22.00 -9.48 12.01
CA ARG A 209 21.80 -10.43 10.90
C ARG A 209 22.48 -10.01 9.61
N ARG A 210 22.57 -8.72 9.34
CA ARG A 210 23.29 -8.17 8.17
C ARG A 210 24.78 -8.41 8.25
N GLN A 211 25.39 -8.41 9.45
CA GLN A 211 26.81 -8.73 9.61
C GLN A 211 27.10 -10.23 9.37
N MET A 212 26.12 -11.11 9.61
CA MET A 212 26.24 -12.56 9.40
C MET A 212 25.91 -13.01 7.96
N GLN A 213 25.35 -12.14 7.11
CA GLN A 213 25.01 -12.45 5.72
C GLN A 213 25.64 -11.44 4.78
N ILE A 214 26.75 -11.81 4.11
CA ILE A 214 27.32 -11.09 2.97
C ILE A 214 26.38 -11.26 1.78
N ILE A 215 25.25 -10.55 1.76
CA ILE A 215 24.29 -10.54 0.63
C ILE A 215 23.83 -9.10 0.40
N GLN A 216 24.18 -8.52 -0.75
CA GLN A 216 23.96 -7.11 -1.06
C GLN A 216 22.51 -6.75 -1.43
N ASN A 217 21.65 -7.71 -1.80
CA ASN A 217 20.31 -7.41 -2.35
C ASN A 217 19.15 -7.35 -1.33
N SER A 218 19.37 -7.65 -0.04
CA SER A 218 18.33 -7.47 1.00
C SER A 218 18.31 -6.06 1.62
N ARG A 219 19.21 -5.17 1.17
CA ARG A 219 19.52 -3.87 1.79
C ARG A 219 18.34 -2.88 1.81
N ILE A 220 17.50 -2.86 0.78
CA ILE A 220 16.47 -1.81 0.58
C ILE A 220 15.15 -2.13 1.32
N GLN A 221 14.73 -3.41 1.35
CA GLN A 221 13.42 -3.79 1.89
C GLN A 221 13.35 -3.73 3.43
N HIS A 222 14.41 -4.15 4.13
CA HIS A 222 14.47 -4.06 5.59
C HIS A 222 14.69 -2.61 6.07
N ARG A 223 15.32 -1.75 5.27
CA ARG A 223 15.55 -0.33 5.58
C ARG A 223 14.24 0.46 5.57
N THR A 224 13.38 0.23 4.57
CA THR A 224 12.10 0.93 4.40
C THR A 224 11.11 0.63 5.55
N ILE A 225 11.02 -0.62 5.99
CA ILE A 225 10.10 -1.05 7.07
C ILE A 225 10.56 -0.55 8.44
N SER A 226 11.87 -0.50 8.69
CA SER A 226 12.42 0.04 9.94
C SER A 226 12.30 1.56 10.01
N ILE A 227 12.61 2.28 8.92
CA ILE A 227 12.44 3.74 8.82
C ILE A 227 10.98 4.11 9.02
N THR A 228 10.07 3.37 8.40
CA THR A 228 8.62 3.51 8.60
C THR A 228 8.23 3.48 10.08
N LEU A 229 8.68 2.46 10.83
CA LEU A 229 8.30 2.31 12.24
C LEU A 229 8.83 3.46 13.09
N VAL A 230 10.08 3.86 12.82
CA VAL A 230 10.72 5.00 13.47
C VAL A 230 9.92 6.27 13.18
N ILE A 231 9.60 6.56 11.92
CA ILE A 231 8.77 7.71 11.52
C ILE A 231 7.42 7.68 12.23
N THR A 232 6.72 6.54 12.25
CA THR A 232 5.41 6.44 12.93
C THR A 232 5.47 6.67 14.43
N THR A 233 6.59 6.31 15.06
CA THR A 233 6.83 6.50 16.50
C THR A 233 7.08 7.96 16.84
N PHE A 234 7.90 8.65 16.04
CA PHE A 234 8.15 10.08 16.23
C PHE A 234 6.96 10.94 15.82
N LEU A 235 6.22 10.56 14.77
CA LEU A 235 4.97 11.23 14.39
C LEU A 235 3.89 11.12 15.47
N PHE A 236 3.80 9.97 16.16
CA PHE A 236 2.94 9.83 17.34
C PHE A 236 3.30 10.90 18.37
N LEU A 237 4.54 10.88 18.83
CA LEU A 237 5.05 11.81 19.85
C LEU A 237 4.77 13.27 19.51
N ILE A 238 5.17 13.71 18.32
CA ILE A 238 5.10 15.11 17.89
C ILE A 238 3.65 15.61 17.88
N MET A 239 2.71 14.75 17.47
CA MET A 239 1.32 15.14 17.28
C MET A 239 0.48 15.01 18.57
N THR A 240 0.85 14.12 19.50
CA THR A 240 0.04 13.82 20.69
C THR A 240 0.58 14.45 21.98
N ILE A 241 1.89 14.63 22.13
CA ILE A 241 2.48 15.19 23.37
C ILE A 241 2.04 16.62 23.66
N PRO A 242 2.07 17.57 22.71
CA PRO A 242 1.80 18.98 23.02
C PRO A 242 0.44 19.19 23.70
N ALA A 243 -0.61 18.53 23.22
CA ALA A 243 -1.94 18.56 23.81
C ALA A 243 -1.93 18.06 25.26
N THR A 244 -1.29 16.91 25.50
CA THR A 244 -1.25 16.31 26.84
C THR A 244 -0.36 17.02 27.85
N ILE A 245 0.71 17.70 27.41
CA ILE A 245 1.51 18.57 28.29
C ILE A 245 0.70 19.80 28.69
N VAL A 246 -0.01 20.41 27.74
CA VAL A 246 -0.88 21.56 28.03
C VAL A 246 -1.96 21.17 29.03
N ALA A 247 -2.61 20.02 28.84
CA ALA A 247 -3.57 19.49 29.79
C ALA A 247 -2.97 19.26 31.19
N ALA A 248 -1.79 18.64 31.28
CA ALA A 248 -1.18 18.27 32.57
C ALA A 248 -0.57 19.44 33.36
N PHE A 249 0.04 20.42 32.69
CA PHE A 249 0.86 21.45 33.37
C PHE A 249 0.24 22.83 33.39
N PHE A 250 -0.62 23.15 32.43
CA PHE A 250 -1.07 24.53 32.26
C PHE A 250 -2.47 24.78 32.83
N PHE A 251 -3.18 23.76 33.34
CA PHE A 251 -4.48 23.82 34.07
C PHE A 251 -5.49 24.86 33.57
N THR A 252 -5.38 25.28 32.31
CA THR A 252 -6.12 26.40 31.80
C THR A 252 -7.37 25.82 31.20
N THR A 253 -8.52 26.20 31.77
CA THR A 253 -9.80 26.08 31.06
C THR A 253 -9.59 26.44 29.58
N PRO A 254 -10.22 25.73 28.63
CA PRO A 254 -9.91 25.77 27.19
C PRO A 254 -10.32 27.10 26.52
N THR A 255 -10.01 28.24 27.12
CA THR A 255 -10.35 29.58 26.63
C THR A 255 -9.28 30.12 25.70
N THR A 256 -8.05 29.57 25.72
CA THR A 256 -7.02 29.99 24.77
C THR A 256 -7.17 29.24 23.46
N THR A 257 -7.16 29.98 22.35
CA THR A 257 -7.21 29.42 20.99
C THR A 257 -6.09 28.41 20.77
N LEU A 258 -4.93 28.58 21.43
CA LEU A 258 -3.79 27.68 21.34
C LEU A 258 -4.08 26.26 21.86
N ALA A 259 -4.72 26.11 23.03
CA ALA A 259 -5.04 24.79 23.59
C ALA A 259 -5.99 24.01 22.67
N LYS A 260 -7.01 24.70 22.15
CA LYS A 260 -7.99 24.15 21.18
C LYS A 260 -7.32 23.64 19.88
N VAL A 261 -6.32 24.36 19.38
CA VAL A 261 -5.53 23.97 18.20
C VAL A 261 -4.62 22.77 18.47
N LEU A 262 -3.98 22.73 19.64
CA LEU A 262 -3.12 21.61 20.04
C LEU A 262 -3.93 20.33 20.23
N ASP A 263 -5.11 20.39 20.86
CA ASP A 263 -6.03 19.26 20.97
C ASP A 263 -6.43 18.72 19.60
N SER A 264 -6.74 19.61 18.66
CA SER A 264 -7.09 19.22 17.29
C SER A 264 -5.92 18.57 16.54
N THR A 265 -4.67 18.89 16.90
CA THR A 265 -3.45 18.30 16.31
C THR A 265 -3.31 16.83 16.72
N LEU A 266 -3.68 16.48 17.96
CA LEU A 266 -3.74 15.08 18.41
C LEU A 266 -4.72 14.26 17.57
N TYR A 267 -5.90 14.78 17.27
CA TYR A 267 -6.90 14.09 16.42
C TYR A 267 -6.45 13.96 14.96
N THR A 268 -5.59 14.86 14.50
CA THR A 268 -4.99 14.78 13.17
C THR A 268 -4.23 13.48 13.01
N TYR A 269 -3.46 13.07 14.03
CA TYR A 269 -2.72 11.82 14.00
C TYR A 269 -3.62 10.59 13.77
N HIS A 270 -4.79 10.54 14.41
CA HIS A 270 -5.76 9.46 14.22
C HIS A 270 -6.41 9.45 12.83
N ALA A 271 -6.45 10.59 12.14
CA ALA A 271 -6.83 10.66 10.73
C ALA A 271 -5.69 10.23 9.78
N LEU A 272 -4.42 10.34 10.20
CA LEU A 272 -3.25 9.97 9.39
C LEU A 272 -2.98 8.46 9.33
N SER A 273 -3.66 7.63 10.12
CA SER A 273 -3.42 6.17 10.15
C SER A 273 -3.53 5.51 8.77
N PHE A 274 -4.50 5.92 7.94
CA PHE A 274 -4.62 5.43 6.55
C PHE A 274 -3.39 5.80 5.69
N ILE A 275 -2.91 7.05 5.79
CA ILE A 275 -1.74 7.53 5.04
C ILE A 275 -0.50 6.76 5.44
N ILE A 276 -0.33 6.56 6.74
CA ILE A 276 0.73 5.71 7.28
C ILE A 276 0.62 4.33 6.65
N TYR A 277 -0.55 3.69 6.63
CA TYR A 277 -0.69 2.36 6.02
C TYR A 277 -0.40 2.34 4.52
N PHE A 278 -0.83 3.37 3.78
CA PHE A 278 -0.59 3.49 2.35
C PHE A 278 0.89 3.65 1.98
N ILE A 279 1.64 4.44 2.75
CA ILE A 279 3.08 4.63 2.52
C ILE A 279 3.84 3.33 2.83
N THR A 280 3.35 2.57 3.80
CA THR A 280 4.15 1.56 4.49
C THR A 280 3.87 0.12 4.06
N PHE A 281 2.65 -0.18 3.60
CA PHE A 281 2.25 -1.52 3.17
C PHE A 281 1.98 -1.52 1.66
N LYS A 282 2.90 -2.13 0.90
CA LYS A 282 2.82 -2.24 -0.57
C LYS A 282 1.50 -2.87 -1.01
N GLU A 283 1.08 -3.95 -0.34
CA GLU A 283 -0.14 -4.68 -0.64
C GLU A 283 -1.39 -3.85 -0.30
N PHE A 284 -1.37 -3.08 0.79
CA PHE A 284 -2.45 -2.13 1.12
C PHE A 284 -2.56 -1.05 0.06
N ARG A 285 -1.43 -0.50 -0.38
CA ARG A 285 -1.37 0.48 -1.47
C ARG A 285 -1.90 -0.09 -2.79
N GLN A 286 -1.54 -1.32 -3.14
CA GLN A 286 -2.05 -2.00 -4.33
C GLN A 286 -3.57 -2.18 -4.27
N GLU A 287 -4.10 -2.62 -3.13
CA GLU A 287 -5.55 -2.75 -2.93
C GLU A 287 -6.28 -1.41 -2.93
N CYS A 288 -5.69 -0.34 -2.38
CA CYS A 288 -6.19 1.03 -2.55
C CYS A 288 -6.28 1.41 -4.03
N LEU A 289 -5.21 1.20 -4.79
CA LEU A 289 -5.18 1.54 -6.22
C LEU A 289 -6.20 0.72 -7.02
N ILE A 290 -6.42 -0.55 -6.67
CA ILE A 290 -7.51 -1.37 -7.23
C ILE A 290 -8.88 -0.75 -6.90
N LEU A 291 -9.11 -0.34 -5.65
CA LEU A 291 -10.37 0.25 -5.19
C LEU A 291 -10.73 1.54 -5.94
N PHE A 292 -9.74 2.41 -6.12
CA PHE A 292 -9.90 3.72 -6.72
C PHE A 292 -9.70 3.71 -8.25
N GLY A 293 -9.74 2.53 -8.87
CA GLY A 293 -9.85 2.38 -10.32
C GLY A 293 -8.52 2.50 -11.10
N CYS A 294 -7.39 2.36 -10.42
CA CYS A 294 -6.05 2.45 -11.00
C CYS A 294 -5.39 1.10 -11.32
N TYR A 295 -6.07 -0.01 -11.06
CA TYR A 295 -5.52 -1.32 -11.38
C TYR A 295 -6.57 -2.10 -12.17
N ASN A 296 -6.27 -2.34 -13.44
CA ASN A 296 -7.04 -3.30 -14.21
C ASN A 296 -6.33 -4.65 -14.11
N TYR A 297 -7.02 -5.65 -13.58
CA TYR A 297 -6.64 -7.06 -13.71
C TYR A 297 -6.63 -7.49 -15.19
N ASN A 298 -7.23 -6.69 -16.09
CA ASN A 298 -7.45 -7.03 -17.49
C ASN A 298 -6.81 -6.06 -18.52
N ILE A 299 -5.76 -5.29 -18.19
CA ILE A 299 -5.01 -4.53 -19.24
C ILE A 299 -3.76 -5.28 -19.73
N PHE A 300 -3.30 -6.31 -19.00
CA PHE A 300 -2.29 -7.24 -19.54
C PHE A 300 -2.88 -8.50 -20.18
N THR A 301 -4.21 -8.62 -20.27
CA THR A 301 -4.90 -9.79 -20.87
C THR A 301 -5.95 -9.44 -21.92
N LEU A 302 -6.12 -8.17 -22.32
CA LEU A 302 -7.02 -7.75 -23.40
C LEU A 302 -6.43 -6.59 -24.21
N SER A 303 -5.27 -6.81 -24.83
CA SER A 303 -4.75 -5.92 -25.87
C SER A 303 -4.56 -6.60 -27.23
N HIS A 304 -5.34 -7.63 -27.56
CA HIS A 304 -5.23 -8.24 -28.90
C HIS A 304 -6.52 -8.66 -29.60
N ASN A 305 -7.72 -8.36 -29.07
CA ASN A 305 -8.97 -8.76 -29.76
C ASN A 305 -9.68 -7.66 -30.53
N SER A 306 -8.97 -6.73 -31.18
CA SER A 306 -9.67 -5.78 -32.05
C SER A 306 -8.88 -5.14 -33.19
N VAL A 307 -8.00 -5.88 -33.84
CA VAL A 307 -7.39 -5.44 -35.11
C VAL A 307 -7.74 -6.36 -36.30
N GLU A 308 -8.14 -7.62 -36.08
CA GLU A 308 -8.47 -8.50 -37.19
C GLU A 308 -9.92 -8.41 -37.64
N ASN A 309 -10.25 -7.32 -38.32
CA ASN A 309 -11.24 -7.35 -39.41
C ASN A 309 -10.92 -6.34 -40.51
N PHE A 310 -9.65 -5.96 -40.69
CA PHE A 310 -9.26 -4.91 -41.65
C PHE A 310 -8.10 -5.24 -42.59
N MET A 311 -7.68 -6.50 -42.72
CA MET A 311 -6.57 -6.87 -43.62
C MET A 311 -6.93 -7.99 -44.62
N ASN A 312 -8.15 -7.99 -45.14
CA ASN A 312 -8.51 -8.79 -46.33
C ASN A 312 -9.49 -8.02 -47.24
N ASP A 313 -9.02 -6.93 -47.87
CA ASP A 313 -9.57 -6.48 -49.15
C ASP A 313 -8.49 -5.65 -49.90
N PRO A 314 -8.02 -6.06 -51.08
CA PRO A 314 -7.11 -5.27 -51.87
C PRO A 314 -7.92 -4.19 -52.59
N GLN A 315 -7.89 -2.94 -52.12
CA GLN A 315 -7.87 -1.68 -52.92
C GLN A 315 -7.77 -0.46 -51.99
N ILE A 316 -6.78 0.40 -52.24
CA ILE A 316 -6.53 1.64 -51.51
C ILE A 316 -7.46 2.75 -52.02
N PRO A 317 -8.11 3.53 -51.13
CA PRO A 317 -8.31 4.95 -51.38
C PRO A 317 -7.66 5.82 -50.28
N THR A 318 -6.91 6.81 -50.73
CA THR A 318 -6.24 7.84 -49.95
C THR A 318 -7.21 8.89 -49.41
N THR A 319 -7.95 8.60 -48.33
CA THR A 319 -8.44 9.62 -47.38
C THR A 319 -8.96 8.96 -46.10
N ILE A 320 -8.27 9.15 -44.97
CA ILE A 320 -8.69 8.63 -43.67
C ILE A 320 -9.82 9.50 -43.13
N THR A 321 -11.06 9.03 -43.22
CA THR A 321 -12.19 9.57 -42.45
C THR A 321 -12.34 8.73 -41.17
N ILE A 322 -12.16 9.38 -40.01
CA ILE A 322 -12.27 8.74 -38.69
C ILE A 322 -13.73 8.35 -38.48
N THR A 323 -14.01 7.06 -38.29
CA THR A 323 -15.36 6.58 -38.01
C THR A 323 -15.78 6.87 -36.55
N PRO A 324 -17.07 7.08 -36.26
CA PRO A 324 -17.57 7.39 -34.90
C PRO A 324 -17.22 6.32 -33.84
N ALA A 325 -16.93 5.09 -34.26
CA ALA A 325 -16.55 3.98 -33.41
C ALA A 325 -15.11 4.06 -32.88
N GLN A 326 -14.17 4.59 -33.68
CA GLN A 326 -12.77 4.79 -33.25
C GLN A 326 -12.63 5.94 -32.26
N GLN A 327 -13.44 6.99 -32.41
CA GLN A 327 -13.52 8.11 -31.47
C GLN A 327 -14.01 7.66 -30.08
N ASN A 328 -14.89 6.66 -30.01
CA ASN A 328 -15.38 6.08 -28.76
C ASN A 328 -14.34 5.20 -28.02
N ARG A 329 -13.41 4.54 -28.72
CA ARG A 329 -12.32 3.76 -28.09
C ARG A 329 -11.21 4.65 -27.54
N HIS A 330 -10.81 5.68 -28.27
CA HIS A 330 -9.83 6.66 -27.78
C HIS A 330 -10.36 7.44 -26.57
N ASN A 331 -11.68 7.72 -26.56
CA ASN A 331 -12.36 8.27 -25.40
C ASN A 331 -12.37 7.30 -24.20
N LYS A 332 -12.54 5.99 -24.38
CA LYS A 332 -12.47 5.02 -23.27
C LYS A 332 -11.08 4.99 -22.63
N THR A 333 -10.01 4.86 -23.39
CA THR A 333 -8.63 4.82 -22.85
C THR A 333 -8.24 6.15 -22.18
N ARG A 334 -8.65 7.29 -22.75
CA ARG A 334 -8.52 8.61 -22.11
C ARG A 334 -9.34 8.70 -20.83
N VAL A 335 -10.57 8.18 -20.81
CA VAL A 335 -11.41 8.14 -19.60
C VAL A 335 -10.80 7.24 -18.52
N TYR A 336 -10.10 6.15 -18.86
CA TYR A 336 -9.40 5.30 -17.89
C TYR A 336 -8.12 5.94 -17.34
N ALA A 337 -7.27 6.49 -18.20
CA ALA A 337 -6.09 7.25 -17.78
C ALA A 337 -6.51 8.46 -16.93
N LEU A 338 -7.57 9.16 -17.33
CA LEU A 338 -8.16 10.25 -16.56
C LEU A 338 -8.76 9.74 -15.24
N ARG A 339 -9.44 8.59 -15.21
CA ARG A 339 -9.95 7.97 -13.96
C ARG A 339 -8.83 7.57 -13.01
N CYS A 340 -7.70 7.11 -13.52
CA CYS A 340 -6.58 6.71 -12.68
C CYS A 340 -5.76 7.93 -12.21
N ILE A 341 -5.57 8.93 -13.07
CA ILE A 341 -5.02 10.23 -12.67
C ILE A 341 -5.96 10.87 -11.63
N VAL A 342 -7.26 10.93 -11.87
CA VAL A 342 -8.26 11.45 -10.93
C VAL A 342 -8.30 10.62 -9.66
N GLY A 343 -8.22 9.29 -9.72
CA GLY A 343 -8.20 8.42 -8.54
C GLY A 343 -6.95 8.61 -7.69
N ALA A 344 -5.76 8.65 -8.30
CA ALA A 344 -4.51 8.95 -7.62
C ALA A 344 -4.47 10.39 -7.07
N TRP A 345 -5.02 11.35 -7.81
CA TRP A 345 -5.23 12.73 -7.34
C TRP A 345 -6.23 12.81 -6.20
N LEU A 346 -7.34 12.07 -6.24
CA LEU A 346 -8.35 12.04 -5.20
C LEU A 346 -7.76 11.44 -3.93
N VAL A 347 -7.01 10.35 -4.05
CA VAL A 347 -6.27 9.73 -2.95
C VAL A 347 -5.24 10.72 -2.41
N GLY A 348 -4.41 11.34 -3.25
CA GLY A 348 -3.42 12.34 -2.84
C GLY A 348 -4.04 13.57 -2.17
N LEU A 349 -5.15 14.08 -2.70
CA LEU A 349 -5.88 15.22 -2.17
C LEU A 349 -6.54 14.88 -0.83
N ILE A 350 -7.20 13.73 -0.71
CA ILE A 350 -7.75 13.22 0.55
C ILE A 350 -6.66 13.01 1.60
N MET A 351 -5.48 12.52 1.20
CA MET A 351 -4.33 12.36 2.09
C MET A 351 -3.72 13.68 2.56
N LEU A 352 -3.79 14.72 1.74
CA LEU A 352 -3.23 16.03 2.07
C LEU A 352 -4.17 16.89 2.92
N ILE A 353 -5.48 16.65 2.93
CA ILE A 353 -6.45 17.48 3.67
C ILE A 353 -6.09 17.60 5.17
N PRO A 354 -5.84 16.53 5.93
CA PRO A 354 -5.51 16.66 7.36
C PRO A 354 -4.21 17.45 7.59
N ILE A 355 -3.23 17.30 6.69
CA ILE A 355 -1.90 17.93 6.76
C ILE A 355 -1.99 19.42 6.39
N ILE A 356 -2.66 19.74 5.29
CA ILE A 356 -2.88 21.11 4.82
C ILE A 356 -3.65 21.89 5.87
N MET A 357 -4.71 21.31 6.43
CA MET A 357 -5.49 21.96 7.47
C MET A 357 -4.66 22.18 8.75
N SER A 358 -3.82 21.23 9.17
CA SER A 358 -2.86 21.40 10.27
C SER A 358 -1.85 22.54 10.02
N ILE A 359 -1.29 22.62 8.81
CA ILE A 359 -0.33 23.68 8.43
C ILE A 359 -1.02 25.05 8.37
N SER A 360 -2.27 25.10 7.90
CA SER A 360 -3.07 26.32 7.92
C SER A 360 -3.32 26.83 9.34
N LEU A 361 -3.45 25.93 10.33
CA LEU A 361 -3.57 26.29 11.75
C LEU A 361 -2.24 26.79 12.35
N SER A 362 -1.10 26.18 11.99
CA SER A 362 0.21 26.61 12.51
C SER A 362 0.60 28.01 12.03
N LYS A 363 0.20 28.40 10.81
CA LYS A 363 0.37 29.78 10.30
C LYS A 363 -0.48 30.80 11.07
N ILE A 364 -1.64 30.42 11.60
CA ILE A 364 -2.46 31.28 12.47
C ILE A 364 -1.76 31.51 13.81
N ASN A 365 -1.06 30.51 14.37
CA ASN A 365 -0.26 30.69 15.59
C ASN A 365 0.89 31.69 15.38
N VAL A 366 1.54 31.69 14.22
CA VAL A 366 2.55 32.71 13.86
C VAL A 366 1.90 34.10 13.75
N PHE A 367 0.68 34.18 13.21
CA PHE A 367 -0.07 35.43 13.11
C PHE A 367 -0.53 35.97 14.48
N VAL A 368 -0.89 35.09 15.42
CA VAL A 368 -1.27 35.46 16.79
C VAL A 368 -0.05 35.90 17.62
N HIS A 369 1.13 35.30 17.41
CA HIS A 369 2.37 35.79 18.00
C HIS A 369 2.80 37.16 17.44
N ALA A 370 2.56 37.42 16.15
CA ALA A 370 2.80 38.73 15.54
C ALA A 370 1.87 39.84 16.08
N ILE A 371 0.66 39.50 16.53
CA ILE A 371 -0.30 40.45 17.13
C ILE A 371 0.04 40.76 18.61
N ILE A 372 0.76 39.87 19.30
CA ILE A 372 1.13 40.06 20.72
C ILE A 372 2.39 40.94 20.87
N GLN A 373 3.17 41.15 19.79
CA GLN A 373 4.34 42.04 19.79
C GLN A 373 4.16 43.22 18.83
N GLY A 374 3.38 44.24 19.22
CA GLY A 374 3.34 45.49 18.43
C GLY A 374 2.24 46.48 18.78
N THR A 375 2.52 47.35 19.76
CA THR A 375 2.15 48.78 19.82
C THR A 375 0.68 49.22 19.65
N THR A 376 0.11 49.57 20.81
CA THR A 376 -0.70 50.76 21.17
C THR A 376 -1.09 51.82 20.11
N THR A 377 -2.30 52.35 20.33
CA THR A 377 -2.97 53.59 19.81
C THR A 377 -3.82 53.45 18.55
N VAL A 378 -5.15 53.41 18.75
CA VAL A 378 -6.14 53.70 17.71
C VAL A 378 -6.70 55.08 18.00
N ASN A 379 -6.18 56.09 17.29
CA ASN A 379 -6.87 57.35 17.10
C ASN A 379 -7.78 57.23 15.87
N SER A 380 -9.03 57.59 16.08
CA SER A 380 -10.08 57.77 15.09
C SER A 380 -9.67 58.73 13.96
N TYR A 381 -9.90 58.33 12.71
CA TYR A 381 -10.28 59.27 11.65
C TYR A 381 -11.28 58.62 10.70
N ILE A 382 -12.42 59.31 10.58
CA ILE A 382 -13.48 59.10 9.60
C ILE A 382 -12.95 59.60 8.24
N SER A 383 -13.17 58.83 7.17
CA SER A 383 -13.21 59.38 5.81
C SER A 383 -14.13 58.55 4.94
N THR A 384 -15.15 59.24 4.44
CA THR A 384 -16.23 58.83 3.56
C THR A 384 -15.82 58.79 2.08
N THR A 385 -16.65 58.11 1.28
CA THR A 385 -16.91 58.22 -0.18
C THR A 385 -16.33 57.13 -1.08
N GLY A 386 -17.22 56.52 -1.88
CA GLY A 386 -16.88 55.55 -2.94
C GLY A 386 -17.99 54.54 -3.21
N THR A 387 -18.97 54.95 -4.01
CA THR A 387 -20.17 54.26 -4.53
C THR A 387 -20.00 52.80 -5.04
N PRO A 388 -21.04 51.94 -4.96
CA PRO A 388 -21.05 50.60 -5.54
C PRO A 388 -21.55 50.60 -7.00
N ILE A 389 -20.88 49.83 -7.86
CA ILE A 389 -21.35 49.54 -9.22
C ILE A 389 -22.14 48.23 -9.20
N VAL A 390 -23.43 48.34 -9.52
CA VAL A 390 -24.33 47.24 -9.85
C VAL A 390 -24.03 46.79 -11.28
N SER A 391 -23.87 45.48 -11.49
CA SER A 391 -24.13 44.89 -12.80
C SER A 391 -24.99 43.63 -12.63
N THR A 392 -26.19 43.73 -13.20
CA THR A 392 -27.16 42.68 -13.41
C THR A 392 -26.77 41.83 -14.63
N SER A 393 -26.89 40.51 -14.55
CA SER A 393 -27.48 39.77 -15.66
C SER A 393 -28.15 38.50 -15.14
N ASN A 394 -29.45 38.45 -15.38
CA ASN A 394 -30.31 37.30 -15.23
C ASN A 394 -29.88 36.22 -16.22
N ASN A 395 -29.78 34.98 -15.77
CA ASN A 395 -30.09 33.82 -16.61
C ASN A 395 -30.82 32.77 -15.78
N SER A 396 -32.10 32.66 -16.11
CA SER A 396 -33.03 31.62 -15.70
C SER A 396 -32.53 30.25 -16.14
N VAL A 397 -32.40 29.31 -15.19
CA VAL A 397 -32.40 27.89 -15.49
C VAL A 397 -33.67 27.28 -14.89
N THR A 398 -34.57 26.95 -15.81
CA THR A 398 -35.79 26.18 -15.64
C THR A 398 -35.53 24.85 -14.95
N SER A 399 -36.34 24.58 -13.93
CA SER A 399 -36.47 23.26 -13.29
C SER A 399 -37.04 22.25 -14.29
N MET A 400 -36.29 21.19 -14.58
CA MET A 400 -36.84 19.94 -15.10
C MET A 400 -36.84 18.90 -13.98
N THR A 401 -38.02 18.70 -13.40
CA THR A 401 -38.36 17.52 -12.60
C THR A 401 -38.51 16.32 -13.52
N ASN A 402 -37.53 15.42 -13.55
CA ASN A 402 -37.73 14.07 -14.05
C ASN A 402 -37.66 13.08 -12.89
N ASN A 403 -38.84 12.67 -12.45
CA ASN A 403 -39.04 11.45 -11.71
C ASN A 403 -38.67 10.27 -12.61
N THR A 404 -37.48 9.70 -12.41
CA THR A 404 -37.19 8.32 -12.82
C THR A 404 -36.64 7.59 -11.62
N ASN A 405 -37.47 6.71 -11.05
CA ASN A 405 -37.02 5.69 -10.11
C ASN A 405 -36.05 4.76 -10.86
N VAL A 406 -34.75 5.01 -10.71
CA VAL A 406 -33.71 4.11 -11.18
C VAL A 406 -33.52 3.03 -10.12
N THR A 407 -34.15 1.88 -10.31
CA THR A 407 -33.86 0.66 -9.57
C THR A 407 -32.47 0.18 -9.98
N ILE A 408 -31.46 0.48 -9.16
CA ILE A 408 -30.12 -0.07 -9.30
C ILE A 408 -30.16 -1.51 -8.76
N ASN A 409 -30.47 -2.47 -9.62
CA ASN A 409 -30.13 -3.87 -9.32
C ASN A 409 -28.62 -4.03 -9.57
N PRO A 410 -27.79 -4.30 -8.55
CA PRO A 410 -26.38 -4.59 -8.78
C PRO A 410 -26.26 -5.84 -9.66
N PRO A 411 -25.29 -5.90 -10.59
CA PRO A 411 -25.10 -7.09 -11.41
C PRO A 411 -24.65 -8.23 -10.50
N VAL A 412 -25.58 -9.14 -10.20
CA VAL A 412 -25.26 -10.43 -9.60
C VAL A 412 -24.49 -11.21 -10.67
N ARG A 413 -23.14 -11.13 -10.62
CA ARG A 413 -22.29 -12.06 -11.37
C ARG A 413 -22.51 -13.44 -10.76
N LYS A 414 -23.37 -14.24 -11.38
CA LYS A 414 -23.40 -15.69 -11.15
C LYS A 414 -22.01 -16.22 -11.45
N CYS A 415 -21.42 -16.96 -10.52
CA CYS A 415 -20.27 -17.80 -10.82
C CYS A 415 -20.68 -18.72 -11.96
N GLN A 416 -20.11 -18.54 -13.15
CA GLN A 416 -20.22 -19.54 -14.19
C GLN A 416 -19.50 -20.79 -13.67
N ASN A 417 -20.21 -21.91 -13.63
CA ASN A 417 -19.57 -23.21 -13.49
C ASN A 417 -18.71 -23.40 -14.74
N LEU A 418 -17.41 -23.19 -14.61
CA LEU A 418 -16.43 -23.63 -15.60
C LEU A 418 -16.44 -25.16 -15.56
N THR A 419 -17.08 -25.76 -16.55
CA THR A 419 -16.99 -27.20 -16.79
C THR A 419 -15.83 -27.43 -17.76
N PHE A 420 -14.86 -28.25 -17.37
CA PHE A 420 -13.84 -28.72 -18.31
C PHE A 420 -14.55 -29.50 -19.43
N THR A 421 -14.24 -29.15 -20.69
CA THR A 421 -14.63 -29.96 -21.84
C THR A 421 -13.85 -31.28 -21.83
N SER A 422 -14.26 -32.24 -22.66
CA SER A 422 -13.47 -33.46 -22.86
C SER A 422 -12.04 -33.12 -23.27
N TYR A 423 -11.05 -33.80 -22.70
CA TYR A 423 -9.66 -33.62 -23.10
C TYR A 423 -9.48 -34.06 -24.56
N MET A 424 -8.55 -33.40 -25.26
CA MET A 424 -8.10 -33.77 -26.59
C MET A 424 -6.69 -34.35 -26.49
N SER A 425 -6.41 -35.38 -27.29
CA SER A 425 -5.10 -36.02 -27.34
C SER A 425 -4.37 -35.63 -28.61
N TYR A 426 -3.13 -35.17 -28.46
CA TYR A 426 -2.22 -34.84 -29.55
C TYR A 426 -1.09 -35.86 -29.58
N ALA A 427 -0.80 -36.41 -30.75
CA ALA A 427 0.31 -37.34 -30.91
C ALA A 427 1.64 -36.59 -30.79
N THR A 428 2.52 -37.07 -29.92
CA THR A 428 3.89 -36.56 -29.72
C THR A 428 4.93 -37.64 -29.88
N GLY A 429 6.21 -37.30 -29.75
CA GLY A 429 7.30 -38.26 -29.68
C GLY A 429 7.23 -39.22 -28.48
N THR A 430 8.18 -40.14 -28.41
CA THR A 430 8.23 -41.16 -27.35
C THR A 430 8.81 -40.61 -26.06
N LYS A 431 8.19 -40.99 -24.93
CA LYS A 431 8.57 -40.56 -23.57
C LYS A 431 8.65 -39.02 -23.44
N PRO A 432 7.54 -38.29 -23.67
CA PRO A 432 7.49 -36.85 -23.38
C PRO A 432 7.79 -36.63 -21.89
N TRP A 433 8.74 -35.75 -21.58
CA TRP A 433 9.26 -35.59 -20.21
C TRP A 433 9.00 -34.20 -19.63
N SER A 434 8.99 -33.17 -20.47
CA SER A 434 8.72 -31.79 -20.08
C SER A 434 7.88 -31.08 -21.14
N VAL A 435 7.08 -30.11 -20.68
CA VAL A 435 6.28 -29.22 -21.52
C VAL A 435 6.46 -27.78 -21.07
N ALA A 436 6.67 -26.89 -22.02
CA ALA A 436 6.66 -25.44 -21.82
C ALA A 436 5.55 -24.80 -22.64
N ALA A 437 5.11 -23.62 -22.22
CA ALA A 437 4.09 -22.83 -22.89
C ALA A 437 4.66 -21.45 -23.22
N GLY A 438 4.43 -20.96 -24.43
CA GLY A 438 4.97 -19.67 -24.89
C GLY A 438 4.27 -19.17 -26.15
N HIS A 439 4.44 -17.90 -26.50
CA HIS A 439 3.93 -17.32 -27.75
C HIS A 439 5.05 -17.39 -28.80
N LEU A 440 5.01 -18.38 -29.69
CA LEU A 440 6.16 -18.73 -30.54
C LEU A 440 6.06 -18.15 -31.96
N ASN A 441 4.86 -17.78 -32.38
CA ASN A 441 4.56 -17.31 -33.75
C ASN A 441 3.82 -15.96 -33.80
N GLY A 442 3.73 -15.24 -32.69
CA GLY A 442 3.17 -13.88 -32.64
C GLY A 442 1.65 -13.79 -32.84
N ASP A 443 0.92 -14.91 -32.86
CA ASP A 443 -0.54 -14.93 -33.02
C ASP A 443 -1.33 -14.66 -31.72
N ASN A 444 -0.60 -14.41 -30.63
CA ASN A 444 -1.12 -14.14 -29.28
C ASN A 444 -1.91 -15.31 -28.67
N TYR A 445 -1.83 -16.51 -29.27
CA TYR A 445 -2.25 -17.77 -28.66
C TYR A 445 -1.05 -18.45 -28.00
N THR A 446 -1.28 -19.11 -26.87
CA THR A 446 -0.20 -19.79 -26.16
C THR A 446 0.02 -21.16 -26.78
N ASP A 447 1.20 -21.36 -27.36
CA ASP A 447 1.68 -22.58 -27.98
C ASP A 447 2.33 -23.50 -26.94
N LEU A 448 2.58 -24.76 -27.32
CA LEU A 448 3.26 -25.73 -26.47
C LEU A 448 4.58 -26.20 -27.09
N ILE A 449 5.57 -26.42 -26.25
CA ILE A 449 6.86 -27.04 -26.59
C ILE A 449 7.00 -28.29 -25.74
N VAL A 450 7.29 -29.43 -26.36
CA VAL A 450 7.34 -30.74 -25.69
C VAL A 450 8.69 -31.39 -25.93
N ALA A 451 9.41 -31.66 -24.85
CA ALA A 451 10.66 -32.43 -24.86
C ALA A 451 10.35 -33.93 -24.91
N ASN A 452 10.65 -34.58 -26.04
CA ASN A 452 10.43 -36.01 -26.24
C ASN A 452 11.73 -36.79 -26.05
N ARG A 453 11.99 -37.18 -24.80
CA ARG A 453 13.26 -37.70 -24.32
C ARG A 453 13.82 -38.88 -25.14
N ASN A 454 12.98 -39.87 -25.46
CA ASN A 454 13.42 -41.07 -26.17
C ASN A 454 13.36 -40.94 -27.69
N SER A 455 12.66 -39.93 -28.19
CA SER A 455 12.67 -39.60 -29.61
C SER A 455 13.81 -38.65 -29.98
N TYR A 456 14.56 -38.12 -29.01
CA TYR A 456 15.65 -37.17 -29.24
C TYR A 456 15.19 -35.92 -30.01
N THR A 457 13.96 -35.46 -29.70
CA THR A 457 13.30 -34.37 -30.43
C THR A 457 12.58 -33.43 -29.47
N VAL A 458 12.50 -32.15 -29.84
CA VAL A 458 11.55 -31.20 -29.24
C VAL A 458 10.48 -30.86 -30.27
N GLY A 459 9.21 -31.10 -29.90
CA GLY A 459 8.05 -30.83 -30.75
C GLY A 459 7.35 -29.53 -30.33
N ILE A 460 6.91 -28.75 -31.31
CA ILE A 460 6.16 -27.50 -31.10
C ILE A 460 4.72 -27.69 -31.61
N TYR A 461 3.75 -27.23 -30.83
CA TYR A 461 2.33 -27.28 -31.15
C TYR A 461 1.77 -25.88 -31.15
N PHE A 462 1.49 -25.35 -32.34
CA PHE A 462 0.86 -24.04 -32.48
C PHE A 462 -0.62 -24.11 -32.14
N ASN A 463 -1.09 -23.14 -31.37
CA ASN A 463 -2.47 -23.08 -30.92
C ASN A 463 -3.36 -22.37 -31.96
N ASN A 464 -4.53 -22.93 -32.26
CA ASN A 464 -5.47 -22.33 -33.22
C ASN A 464 -6.36 -21.24 -32.58
N GLY A 465 -6.20 -20.96 -31.28
CA GLY A 465 -6.95 -19.94 -30.54
C GLY A 465 -8.32 -20.39 -30.01
N ASP A 466 -8.78 -21.57 -30.41
CA ASP A 466 -10.01 -22.22 -29.95
C ASP A 466 -9.76 -23.30 -28.88
N GLY A 467 -8.52 -23.43 -28.42
CA GLY A 467 -8.08 -24.47 -27.50
C GLY A 467 -7.66 -25.78 -28.19
N THR A 468 -7.64 -25.80 -29.52
CA THR A 468 -7.03 -26.88 -30.30
C THR A 468 -5.59 -26.53 -30.73
N PHE A 469 -4.78 -27.56 -31.00
CA PHE A 469 -3.41 -27.40 -31.49
C PHE A 469 -3.24 -27.99 -32.88
N GLN A 470 -2.38 -27.38 -33.68
CA GLN A 470 -1.91 -27.92 -34.95
C GLN A 470 -1.06 -29.18 -34.73
N ASN A 471 -0.83 -29.93 -35.81
CA ASN A 471 0.11 -31.04 -35.78
C ASN A 471 1.50 -30.56 -35.36
N GLN A 472 2.21 -31.42 -34.63
CA GLN A 472 3.54 -31.08 -34.13
C GLN A 472 4.48 -30.66 -35.28
N LYS A 473 5.15 -29.53 -35.10
CA LYS A 473 6.31 -29.14 -35.88
C LYS A 473 7.55 -29.56 -35.10
N LEU A 474 8.35 -30.46 -35.68
CA LEU A 474 9.66 -30.79 -35.11
C LEU A 474 10.64 -29.68 -35.49
N VAL A 475 11.22 -29.04 -34.49
CA VAL A 475 12.13 -27.91 -34.73
C VAL A 475 13.55 -28.24 -34.30
N ILE A 476 13.74 -29.17 -33.36
CA ILE A 476 15.04 -29.38 -32.72
C ILE A 476 15.31 -30.87 -32.53
N ASN A 477 16.49 -31.34 -32.97
CA ASN A 477 17.01 -32.67 -32.72
C ASN A 477 17.88 -32.64 -31.46
N GLY A 478 17.24 -32.78 -30.30
CA GLY A 478 17.95 -32.67 -29.03
C GLY A 478 18.69 -33.96 -28.63
N SER A 479 19.82 -33.82 -27.95
CA SER A 479 20.61 -34.88 -27.34
C SER A 479 20.02 -35.31 -25.98
N LEU A 480 18.92 -36.06 -26.08
CA LEU A 480 18.21 -36.65 -24.93
C LEU A 480 17.60 -35.54 -24.03
N PRO A 481 16.63 -34.78 -24.57
CA PRO A 481 16.10 -33.58 -23.92
C PRO A 481 15.29 -33.97 -22.66
N GLN A 482 15.67 -33.40 -21.51
CA GLN A 482 15.01 -33.65 -20.22
C GLN A 482 14.02 -32.55 -19.86
N TYR A 483 14.40 -31.30 -20.10
CA TYR A 483 13.62 -30.13 -19.69
C TYR A 483 13.64 -29.07 -20.78
N VAL A 484 12.55 -28.32 -20.89
CA VAL A 484 12.42 -27.23 -21.86
C VAL A 484 11.81 -26.00 -21.20
N ILE A 485 12.29 -24.82 -21.57
CA ILE A 485 11.76 -23.51 -21.17
C ILE A 485 11.54 -22.65 -22.40
N ALA A 486 10.47 -21.87 -22.37
CA ALA A 486 10.17 -20.83 -23.36
C ALA A 486 10.41 -19.46 -22.70
N LYS A 487 11.43 -18.71 -23.15
CA LYS A 487 11.82 -17.44 -22.54
C LYS A 487 12.59 -16.59 -23.56
N ASP A 488 12.26 -15.31 -23.64
CA ASP A 488 13.09 -14.31 -24.32
C ASP A 488 14.39 -14.12 -23.54
N VAL A 489 15.53 -14.49 -24.13
CA VAL A 489 16.87 -14.42 -23.52
C VAL A 489 17.80 -13.41 -24.21
N ASN A 490 17.35 -12.78 -25.29
CA ASN A 490 18.11 -11.77 -26.05
C ASN A 490 17.43 -10.39 -26.09
N ASP A 491 16.34 -10.21 -25.34
CA ASP A 491 15.53 -8.97 -25.21
C ASP A 491 14.99 -8.46 -26.55
N ASP A 492 14.75 -9.36 -27.51
CA ASP A 492 14.19 -9.02 -28.82
C ASP A 492 12.66 -9.14 -28.88
N GLN A 493 12.02 -9.47 -27.75
CA GLN A 493 10.59 -9.69 -27.55
C GLN A 493 10.03 -10.94 -28.23
N ASN A 494 10.88 -11.78 -28.81
CA ASN A 494 10.52 -13.10 -29.31
C ASN A 494 10.86 -14.16 -28.27
N ILE A 495 10.05 -15.21 -28.22
CA ILE A 495 10.29 -16.31 -27.29
C ILE A 495 11.35 -17.25 -27.85
N ASP A 496 12.43 -17.45 -27.10
CA ASP A 496 13.47 -18.43 -27.38
C ASP A 496 13.20 -19.75 -26.66
N ILE A 497 13.92 -20.80 -27.09
CA ILE A 497 13.82 -22.14 -26.53
C ILE A 497 15.14 -22.52 -25.87
N LEU A 498 15.06 -22.92 -24.61
CA LEU A 498 16.17 -23.46 -23.82
C LEU A 498 15.91 -24.92 -23.50
N ILE A 499 16.89 -25.80 -23.71
CA ILE A 499 16.75 -27.25 -23.56
C ILE A 499 17.85 -27.80 -22.66
N ALA A 500 17.48 -28.60 -21.66
CA ALA A 500 18.45 -29.38 -20.88
C ALA A 500 18.74 -30.70 -21.59
N GLU A 501 19.96 -30.82 -22.11
CA GLU A 501 20.38 -31.95 -22.93
C GLU A 501 21.29 -32.91 -22.17
N SER A 502 20.68 -33.95 -21.62
CA SER A 502 21.39 -34.82 -20.67
C SER A 502 22.48 -35.70 -21.30
N ALA A 503 22.43 -35.96 -22.60
CA ALA A 503 23.45 -36.79 -23.26
C ALA A 503 24.65 -35.98 -23.77
N SER A 504 24.45 -34.71 -24.17
CA SER A 504 25.53 -33.78 -24.53
C SER A 504 26.14 -33.05 -23.32
N ASN A 505 25.50 -33.12 -22.14
CA ASN A 505 25.86 -32.33 -20.95
C ASN A 505 25.87 -30.82 -21.27
N ALA A 506 24.84 -30.36 -21.97
CA ALA A 506 24.73 -28.99 -22.43
C ALA A 506 23.34 -28.41 -22.17
N ILE A 507 23.26 -27.08 -22.18
CA ILE A 507 22.03 -26.36 -22.42
C ILE A 507 22.01 -25.93 -23.88
N GLY A 508 21.03 -26.43 -24.61
CA GLY A 508 20.72 -26.02 -25.97
C GLY A 508 19.94 -24.72 -26.01
N VAL A 509 20.38 -23.75 -26.79
CA VAL A 509 19.70 -22.44 -26.95
C VAL A 509 19.35 -22.23 -28.42
N SER A 510 18.07 -22.04 -28.70
CA SER A 510 17.56 -21.72 -30.04
C SER A 510 16.76 -20.42 -30.00
N LEU A 511 17.24 -19.39 -30.70
CA LEU A 511 16.60 -18.06 -30.69
C LEU A 511 15.39 -18.03 -31.63
N GLY A 512 14.28 -17.48 -31.16
CA GLY A 512 13.03 -17.37 -31.89
C GLY A 512 13.01 -16.15 -32.81
N ASN A 513 12.38 -16.28 -33.97
CA ASN A 513 12.17 -15.14 -34.88
C ASN A 513 10.79 -14.47 -34.73
N GLY A 514 9.97 -14.92 -33.76
CA GLY A 514 8.61 -14.42 -33.53
C GLY A 514 7.55 -14.92 -34.52
N TYR A 515 7.93 -15.67 -35.55
CA TYR A 515 7.03 -16.20 -36.59
C TYR A 515 7.04 -17.74 -36.64
N GLY A 516 7.37 -18.39 -35.52
CA GLY A 516 7.43 -19.85 -35.38
C GLY A 516 8.67 -20.50 -36.01
N GLY A 517 9.68 -19.70 -36.35
CA GLY A 517 11.01 -20.14 -36.76
C GLY A 517 12.04 -19.91 -35.66
N PHE A 518 13.08 -20.75 -35.64
CA PHE A 518 14.14 -20.71 -34.65
C PHE A 518 15.50 -20.81 -35.34
N THR A 519 16.53 -20.21 -34.76
CA THR A 519 17.91 -20.38 -35.21
C THR A 519 18.40 -21.81 -35.01
N ALA A 520 19.54 -22.15 -35.59
CA ALA A 520 20.25 -23.36 -35.20
C ALA A 520 20.60 -23.29 -33.70
N GLU A 521 20.54 -24.45 -33.04
CA GLU A 521 20.85 -24.61 -31.63
C GLU A 521 22.32 -24.33 -31.36
N VAL A 522 22.59 -23.60 -30.27
CA VAL A 522 23.93 -23.38 -29.73
C VAL A 522 24.01 -24.03 -28.35
N ASP A 523 25.01 -24.89 -28.17
CA ASP A 523 25.22 -25.65 -26.94
C ASP A 523 26.14 -24.93 -25.96
N TYR A 524 25.70 -24.83 -24.70
CA TYR A 524 26.51 -24.35 -23.58
C TYR A 524 26.81 -25.49 -22.64
N SER A 525 28.08 -25.89 -22.53
CA SER A 525 28.49 -27.00 -21.68
C SER A 525 28.24 -26.72 -20.19
N VAL A 526 27.67 -27.71 -19.50
CA VAL A 526 27.38 -27.70 -18.06
C VAL A 526 27.81 -29.02 -17.42
N GLY A 527 27.54 -29.19 -16.13
CA GLY A 527 27.77 -30.43 -15.40
C GLY A 527 27.03 -31.64 -16.00
N MET A 528 27.41 -32.84 -15.55
CA MET A 528 26.88 -34.07 -16.14
C MET A 528 25.39 -34.25 -15.87
N TYR A 529 24.66 -34.57 -16.93
CA TYR A 529 23.23 -34.87 -16.91
C TYR A 529 22.37 -33.70 -16.38
N PRO A 530 22.35 -32.56 -17.10
CA PRO A 530 21.44 -31.46 -16.78
C PRO A 530 19.99 -31.96 -16.81
N TYR A 531 19.25 -31.68 -15.73
CA TYR A 531 17.92 -32.22 -15.50
C TYR A 531 16.84 -31.13 -15.42
N TRP A 532 17.19 -29.94 -14.94
CA TRP A 532 16.26 -28.83 -14.74
C TRP A 532 16.95 -27.50 -15.03
N ILE A 533 16.20 -26.54 -15.57
CA ILE A 533 16.65 -25.17 -15.80
C ILE A 533 15.68 -24.24 -15.07
N ASP A 534 16.17 -23.12 -14.57
CA ASP A 534 15.35 -21.95 -14.27
C ASP A 534 16.06 -20.68 -14.76
N THR A 535 15.31 -19.62 -15.00
CA THR A 535 15.82 -18.39 -15.62
C THR A 535 15.55 -17.16 -14.76
N GLY A 536 16.47 -16.20 -14.76
CA GLY A 536 16.31 -14.96 -14.02
C GLY A 536 17.55 -14.10 -13.99
N ASP A 537 17.41 -12.80 -13.69
CA ASP A 537 18.53 -11.90 -13.42
C ASP A 537 19.11 -12.20 -12.02
N LEU A 538 20.29 -12.82 -11.97
CA LEU A 538 20.96 -13.26 -10.75
C LEU A 538 22.08 -12.31 -10.34
N ASN A 539 22.67 -11.60 -11.29
CA ASN A 539 23.81 -10.70 -11.07
C ASN A 539 23.41 -9.20 -10.98
N GLY A 540 22.17 -8.84 -11.33
CA GLY A 540 21.61 -7.49 -11.31
C GLY A 540 21.86 -6.66 -12.56
N ASP A 541 22.25 -7.27 -13.69
CA ASP A 541 22.56 -6.59 -14.95
C ASP A 541 21.35 -6.43 -15.89
N GLN A 542 20.18 -6.95 -15.49
CA GLN A 542 18.92 -6.96 -16.24
C GLN A 542 18.89 -7.93 -17.43
N ASN A 543 19.92 -8.76 -17.62
CA ASN A 543 19.90 -9.83 -18.60
C ASN A 543 19.35 -11.13 -17.97
N VAL A 544 18.91 -12.06 -18.82
CA VAL A 544 18.45 -13.37 -18.35
C VAL A 544 19.65 -14.26 -18.08
N ASP A 545 19.84 -14.67 -16.83
CA ASP A 545 20.78 -15.73 -16.46
C ASP A 545 20.07 -17.09 -16.35
N LEU A 546 20.85 -18.18 -16.38
CA LEU A 546 20.37 -19.55 -16.26
C LEU A 546 20.89 -20.19 -14.98
N VAL A 547 20.04 -20.98 -14.32
CA VAL A 547 20.43 -21.89 -13.24
C VAL A 547 20.08 -23.32 -13.66
N ILE A 548 21.09 -24.19 -13.67
CA ILE A 548 21.01 -25.54 -14.17
C ILE A 548 21.27 -26.52 -13.04
N VAL A 549 20.39 -27.50 -12.89
CA VAL A 549 20.57 -28.60 -11.95
C VAL A 549 21.19 -29.78 -12.68
N ASN A 550 22.36 -30.24 -12.24
CA ASN A 550 23.03 -31.40 -12.83
C ASN A 550 22.96 -32.58 -11.86
N ASP A 551 22.17 -33.58 -12.23
CA ASP A 551 21.80 -34.70 -11.36
C ASP A 551 23.02 -35.55 -10.98
N TYR A 552 23.77 -36.01 -12.00
CA TYR A 552 24.92 -36.91 -11.78
C TYR A 552 26.13 -36.20 -11.16
N ASN A 553 26.35 -34.93 -11.47
CA ASN A 553 27.44 -34.15 -10.86
C ASN A 553 27.12 -33.66 -9.44
N SER A 554 25.89 -33.82 -8.96
CA SER A 554 25.46 -33.35 -7.64
C SER A 554 25.81 -31.87 -7.42
N ASN A 555 25.55 -31.04 -8.42
CA ASN A 555 25.82 -29.62 -8.39
C ASN A 555 24.74 -28.82 -9.13
N VAL A 556 24.81 -27.50 -8.96
CA VAL A 556 24.01 -26.51 -9.68
C VAL A 556 24.97 -25.54 -10.36
N ASP A 557 24.86 -25.41 -11.67
CA ASP A 557 25.62 -24.43 -12.45
C ASP A 557 24.79 -23.16 -12.68
N VAL A 558 25.47 -22.04 -12.75
CA VAL A 558 24.91 -20.74 -13.11
C VAL A 558 25.64 -20.25 -14.35
N LEU A 559 24.88 -19.95 -15.41
CA LEU A 559 25.40 -19.31 -16.62
C LEU A 559 24.86 -17.88 -16.68
N LEU A 560 25.74 -16.91 -16.87
CA LEU A 560 25.39 -15.49 -16.93
C LEU A 560 25.09 -15.09 -18.38
N GLY A 561 23.95 -14.44 -18.60
CA GLY A 561 23.52 -14.01 -19.92
C GLY A 561 24.10 -12.65 -20.29
N ASP A 562 24.46 -12.45 -21.56
CA ASP A 562 24.94 -11.16 -22.07
C ASP A 562 23.83 -10.25 -22.62
N GLY A 563 22.57 -10.73 -22.60
CA GLY A 563 21.42 -10.02 -23.17
C GLY A 563 21.31 -10.13 -24.70
N HIS A 564 22.16 -10.93 -25.35
CA HIS A 564 22.13 -11.19 -26.79
C HIS A 564 21.97 -12.68 -27.11
N GLY A 565 21.49 -13.46 -26.14
CA GLY A 565 21.29 -14.90 -26.26
C GLY A 565 22.56 -15.72 -26.10
N ARG A 566 23.65 -15.11 -25.61
CA ARG A 566 24.89 -15.82 -25.25
C ARG A 566 25.06 -15.91 -23.75
N PHE A 567 25.61 -17.05 -23.33
CA PHE A 567 25.84 -17.36 -21.93
C PHE A 567 27.30 -17.66 -21.65
N ASP A 568 27.84 -17.02 -20.63
CA ASP A 568 29.18 -17.30 -20.11
C ASP A 568 29.07 -18.06 -18.79
N THR A 569 30.11 -18.84 -18.46
CA THR A 569 30.15 -19.60 -17.20
C THR A 569 30.21 -18.64 -16.01
N GLY A 570 29.22 -18.70 -15.12
CA GLY A 570 29.20 -17.97 -13.86
C GLY A 570 29.81 -18.78 -12.72
N TYR A 571 28.97 -19.48 -11.97
CA TYR A 571 29.35 -20.17 -10.73
C TYR A 571 28.79 -21.59 -10.68
N THR A 572 29.50 -22.48 -9.99
CA THR A 572 29.04 -23.84 -9.69
C THR A 572 28.91 -24.01 -8.18
N TYR A 573 27.77 -24.55 -7.75
CA TYR A 573 27.46 -24.82 -6.35
C TYR A 573 27.28 -26.32 -6.14
N SER A 574 28.07 -26.92 -5.26
CA SER A 574 27.86 -28.31 -4.84
C SER A 574 26.53 -28.46 -4.09
N THR A 575 25.84 -29.58 -4.34
CA THR A 575 24.61 -29.96 -3.63
C THR A 575 24.80 -31.31 -2.93
N ALA A 576 23.74 -31.77 -2.26
CA ALA A 576 23.61 -33.19 -1.93
C ALA A 576 23.42 -34.02 -3.23
N GLN A 577 23.53 -35.33 -3.10
CA GLN A 577 23.35 -36.25 -4.23
C GLN A 577 21.95 -36.14 -4.84
N TYR A 578 21.89 -36.23 -6.17
CA TYR A 578 20.67 -36.25 -6.98
C TYR A 578 19.75 -35.01 -6.82
N PRO A 579 20.25 -33.79 -7.10
CA PRO A 579 19.40 -32.61 -7.08
C PRO A 579 18.36 -32.67 -8.21
N VAL A 580 17.10 -32.30 -7.92
CA VAL A 580 15.97 -32.51 -8.85
C VAL A 580 15.44 -31.21 -9.46
N ALA A 581 15.41 -30.11 -8.69
CA ALA A 581 14.83 -28.86 -9.13
C ALA A 581 15.43 -27.67 -8.38
N VAL A 582 15.39 -26.51 -9.03
CA VAL A 582 15.70 -25.21 -8.46
C VAL A 582 14.56 -24.25 -8.77
N ALA A 583 14.38 -23.23 -7.92
CA ALA A 583 13.42 -22.16 -8.15
C ALA A 583 14.08 -20.81 -7.80
N ILE A 584 14.11 -19.92 -8.78
CA ILE A 584 14.57 -18.55 -8.66
C ILE A 584 13.35 -17.71 -8.25
N ILE A 585 13.48 -16.99 -7.14
CA ILE A 585 12.44 -16.07 -6.67
C ILE A 585 12.99 -14.65 -6.77
N ILE A 586 12.82 -14.02 -7.95
CA ILE A 586 13.14 -12.60 -8.14
C ILE A 586 12.00 -11.76 -7.56
N ARG A 587 12.30 -11.02 -6.50
CA ARG A 587 11.32 -10.14 -5.85
C ARG A 587 11.32 -8.80 -6.60
N LEU A 588 10.41 -8.63 -7.58
CA LEU A 588 10.25 -7.38 -8.36
C LEU A 588 10.12 -6.14 -7.45
N VAL A 589 11.15 -5.29 -7.48
CA VAL A 589 11.19 -3.93 -6.90
C VAL A 589 11.53 -2.94 -8.03
N TYR A 590 10.60 -2.71 -8.96
CA TYR A 590 10.74 -1.62 -9.94
C TYR A 590 9.57 -0.66 -9.77
N PHE A 591 9.80 0.46 -9.06
CA PHE A 591 9.06 1.73 -9.27
C PHE A 591 9.62 2.92 -8.46
N LEU A 592 10.61 2.76 -7.57
CA LEU A 592 11.03 3.87 -6.70
C LEU A 592 12.23 4.69 -7.22
N ASP A 593 12.96 4.24 -8.24
CA ASP A 593 14.20 4.91 -8.67
C ASP A 593 14.00 6.16 -9.53
N MET A 594 12.83 6.35 -10.15
CA MET A 594 12.59 7.52 -11.02
C MET A 594 12.46 8.86 -10.28
N VAL A 595 12.38 8.88 -8.94
CA VAL A 595 12.16 10.11 -8.16
C VAL A 595 13.41 10.58 -7.40
N THR A 596 14.45 9.77 -7.27
CA THR A 596 15.63 10.12 -6.43
C THR A 596 16.95 10.35 -7.19
N GLN A 597 17.04 10.10 -8.50
CA GLN A 597 18.30 10.24 -9.25
C GLN A 597 18.62 11.65 -9.80
N ARG A 598 18.01 12.73 -9.28
CA ARG A 598 18.35 14.10 -9.73
C ARG A 598 19.24 14.93 -8.80
N PHE A 599 19.83 14.31 -7.77
CA PHE A 599 20.79 14.96 -6.90
C PHE A 599 21.86 13.97 -6.44
N GLU A 600 22.80 13.63 -7.33
CA GLU A 600 24.17 13.17 -7.01
C GLU A 600 24.93 12.99 -8.34
N HIS A 601 25.29 14.12 -8.96
CA HIS A 601 26.35 14.18 -9.96
C HIS A 601 27.44 15.10 -9.41
N GLY A 602 28.62 14.53 -9.21
CA GLY A 602 29.81 15.22 -8.74
C GLY A 602 30.78 14.28 -8.03
N ASP A 603 31.35 13.31 -8.74
CA ASP A 603 32.81 13.13 -8.86
C ASP A 603 33.15 11.76 -9.46
N ASP A 604 33.66 11.80 -10.69
CA ASP A 604 34.37 10.73 -11.35
C ASP A 604 35.75 10.54 -10.70
N SER A 605 36.02 9.36 -10.12
CA SER A 605 37.34 8.72 -10.24
C SER A 605 37.29 7.23 -9.87
N PRO A 606 37.98 6.35 -10.62
CA PRO A 606 38.00 4.93 -10.35
C PRO A 606 39.01 4.62 -9.23
N ARG A 607 38.55 4.04 -8.10
CA ARG A 607 39.45 3.44 -7.12
C ARG A 607 39.42 1.92 -7.23
N ALA A 608 40.60 1.42 -7.59
CA ALA A 608 40.95 0.04 -7.81
C ALA A 608 40.68 -0.85 -6.60
N ILE A 609 40.28 -2.06 -6.95
CA ILE A 609 40.20 -3.27 -6.13
C ILE A 609 41.58 -3.56 -5.54
N HIS A 610 41.65 -3.79 -4.23
CA HIS A 610 42.75 -4.53 -3.62
C HIS A 610 42.17 -5.65 -2.76
N HIS A 611 42.57 -6.87 -3.11
CA HIS A 611 42.37 -8.12 -2.39
C HIS A 611 43.00 -8.10 -1.00
N GLY A 612 42.43 -8.91 -0.09
CA GLY A 612 43.05 -9.28 1.18
C GLY A 612 42.18 -10.26 1.95
N GLU A 613 42.45 -11.55 1.69
CA GLU A 613 42.19 -12.79 2.47
C GLU A 613 40.76 -13.16 2.93
#